data_AF-A0A933GAM4-F1
#
_entry.id   AF-A0A933GAM4-F1
#
_cell.length_a   1.000
_cell.length_b   1.000
_cell.length_c   1.000
_cell.angle_alpha   90.00
_cell.angle_beta   90.00
_cell.angle_gamma   90.00
#
_symmetry.space_group_name_H-M   'P 1'
#
loop_
_entity.id
_entity.type
_entity.pdbx_description
1 polymer ?
#
loop_
_entity_poly.entity_id
_entity_poly.type
_entity_poly.pdbx_seq_one_letter_code
_entity_poly.pdbx_strand_id
1 'polypeptide(L)'
;MKKTRRLHTDLPQHLAEAIHHAWPEGVIDMPVDSDDAPFWKVYPRLKAALSQIPGGAVFYEREPRGGPRWGETSNPDEDPPDWHEESRSYWLFFVSSMDERLTFATDTIEPDEEGAEQRIHGEGRIGYAVGISLVAPFAVVTLHQVEVFEDGSPSEPDVEPHLFSLDGRKLDPEEPYRELGDEAGVTVLRRLRAEIVRVLGECGAAVIPEEDLDRPVRWLRASEDVVVGLTGEPITVRDAFFFRGV
;
A
#
# COMPACT_ATOMS: atom_id res chain seq x y z
N MET A 1 -31.75 24.12 0.95
CA MET A 1 -30.82 23.86 -0.19
C MET A 1 -29.46 24.45 0.17
N LYS A 2 -28.51 23.62 0.66
CA LYS A 2 -27.15 24.08 0.95
C LYS A 2 -26.42 24.23 -0.38
N LYS A 3 -25.88 25.43 -0.64
CA LYS A 3 -25.09 25.73 -1.83
C LYS A 3 -23.80 24.93 -1.78
N THR A 4 -23.63 23.99 -2.70
CA THR A 4 -22.35 23.30 -2.93
C THR A 4 -21.33 24.36 -3.28
N ARG A 5 -20.43 24.65 -2.34
CA ARG A 5 -19.32 25.57 -2.53
C ARG A 5 -18.42 24.88 -3.55
N ARG A 6 -18.38 25.39 -4.79
CA ARG A 6 -17.41 24.91 -5.79
C ARG A 6 -16.02 25.13 -5.20
N LEU A 7 -15.43 24.07 -4.66
CA LEU A 7 -14.04 24.05 -4.26
C LEU A 7 -13.23 24.22 -5.56
N HIS A 8 -12.65 25.41 -5.74
CA HIS A 8 -11.73 25.67 -6.84
C HIS A 8 -10.46 24.87 -6.53
N THR A 9 -10.34 23.70 -7.13
CA THR A 9 -9.29 22.73 -6.81
C THR A 9 -8.64 22.30 -8.11
N ASP A 10 -7.32 22.18 -8.11
CA ASP A 10 -6.55 21.65 -9.23
C ASP A 10 -6.65 20.11 -9.30
N LEU A 11 -7.62 19.53 -8.60
CA LEU A 11 -7.87 18.10 -8.50
C LEU A 11 -8.93 17.68 -9.52
N PRO A 12 -8.80 16.48 -10.12
CA PRO A 12 -9.88 15.88 -10.88
C PRO A 12 -11.19 15.88 -10.09
N GLN A 13 -12.29 16.28 -10.74
CA GLN A 13 -13.57 16.49 -10.08
C GLN A 13 -14.04 15.25 -9.30
N HIS A 14 -13.86 14.05 -9.85
CA HIS A 14 -14.26 12.80 -9.21
C HIS A 14 -13.50 12.52 -7.89
N LEU A 15 -12.21 12.87 -7.82
CA LEU A 15 -11.42 12.75 -6.59
C LEU A 15 -11.87 13.77 -5.55
N ALA A 16 -12.05 15.03 -5.96
CA ALA A 16 -12.51 16.08 -5.05
C ALA A 16 -13.90 15.78 -4.47
N GLU A 17 -14.82 15.25 -5.28
CA GLU A 17 -16.16 14.84 -4.84
C GLU A 17 -16.10 13.66 -3.87
N ALA A 18 -15.30 12.64 -4.17
CA ALA A 18 -15.16 11.49 -3.30
C ALA A 18 -14.47 11.82 -1.97
N ILE A 19 -13.44 12.68 -1.99
CA ILE A 19 -12.82 13.22 -0.76
C ILE A 19 -13.84 13.99 0.07
N HIS A 20 -14.65 14.85 -0.56
CA HIS A 20 -15.67 15.61 0.17
C HIS A 20 -16.78 14.70 0.72
N HIS A 21 -17.10 13.61 0.05
CA HIS A 21 -18.06 12.62 0.52
C HIS A 21 -17.53 11.84 1.73
N ALA A 22 -16.26 11.42 1.67
CA ALA A 22 -15.57 10.72 2.75
C ALA A 22 -15.38 11.61 3.98
N TRP A 23 -14.96 12.86 3.76
CA TRP A 23 -14.55 13.81 4.80
C TRP A 23 -15.35 15.11 4.67
N PRO A 24 -16.66 15.11 4.99
CA PRO A 24 -17.53 16.27 4.77
C PRO A 24 -17.12 17.49 5.61
N GLU A 25 -16.56 17.26 6.80
CA GLU A 25 -16.06 18.30 7.69
C GLU A 25 -14.60 18.68 7.41
N GLY A 26 -13.97 18.05 6.41
CA GLY A 26 -12.59 18.30 6.04
C GLY A 26 -11.56 17.79 7.05
N VAL A 27 -11.94 16.82 7.88
CA VAL A 27 -11.05 16.16 8.84
C VAL A 27 -10.99 14.67 8.48
N ILE A 28 -9.79 14.16 8.22
CA ILE A 28 -9.50 12.74 8.06
C ILE A 28 -9.46 12.12 9.44
N ASP A 29 -10.17 11.02 9.61
CA ASP A 29 -10.20 10.27 10.86
C ASP A 29 -10.15 8.77 10.59
N MET A 30 -9.78 7.95 11.58
CA MET A 30 -9.79 6.51 11.39
C MET A 30 -11.24 6.03 11.18
N PRO A 31 -11.52 5.21 10.14
CA PRO A 31 -12.86 4.68 9.93
C PRO A 31 -13.26 3.79 11.11
N VAL A 32 -14.11 4.32 11.99
CA VAL A 32 -14.69 3.59 13.14
C VAL A 32 -15.65 2.53 12.60
N ASP A 33 -15.48 1.29 13.05
CA ASP A 33 -16.15 0.07 12.54
C ASP A 33 -15.91 -0.21 11.06
N SER A 34 -14.74 -0.81 10.77
CA SER A 34 -14.41 -1.31 9.44
C SER A 34 -15.44 -2.29 8.90
N ASP A 35 -16.25 -2.95 9.73
CA ASP A 35 -17.10 -4.09 9.37
C ASP A 35 -18.26 -3.75 8.43
N ASP A 36 -18.67 -2.48 8.40
CA ASP A 36 -19.68 -1.97 7.46
C ASP A 36 -19.07 -1.35 6.18
N ALA A 37 -17.73 -1.40 6.03
CA ALA A 37 -17.06 -0.84 4.86
C ALA A 37 -17.60 -1.47 3.57
N PRO A 38 -17.93 -0.67 2.53
CA PRO A 38 -18.35 -1.17 1.23
C PRO A 38 -17.38 -2.21 0.63
N PHE A 39 -16.11 -2.14 1.03
CA PHE A 39 -15.04 -3.08 0.69
C PHE A 39 -15.40 -4.54 0.98
N TRP A 40 -16.03 -4.88 2.10
CA TRP A 40 -16.31 -6.28 2.46
C TRP A 40 -17.24 -6.99 1.49
N LYS A 41 -18.11 -6.24 0.81
CA LYS A 41 -19.01 -6.79 -0.22
C LYS A 41 -18.25 -7.20 -1.48
N VAL A 42 -17.09 -6.59 -1.74
CA VAL A 42 -16.28 -6.85 -2.94
C VAL A 42 -15.04 -7.71 -2.64
N TYR A 43 -14.58 -7.76 -1.39
CA TYR A 43 -13.34 -8.41 -0.98
C TYR A 43 -13.22 -9.88 -1.43
N PRO A 44 -14.20 -10.79 -1.19
CA PRO A 44 -14.03 -12.19 -1.59
C PRO A 44 -13.85 -12.36 -3.11
N ARG A 45 -14.59 -11.57 -3.90
CA ARG A 45 -14.47 -11.55 -5.36
C ARG A 45 -13.13 -10.98 -5.79
N LEU A 46 -12.69 -9.90 -5.17
CA LEU A 46 -11.44 -9.22 -5.48
C LEU A 46 -10.24 -10.12 -5.20
N LYS A 47 -10.17 -10.71 -4.00
CA LYS A 47 -9.12 -11.66 -3.63
C LYS A 47 -9.05 -12.83 -4.60
N ALA A 48 -10.18 -13.45 -4.90
CA ALA A 48 -10.24 -14.54 -5.88
C ALA A 48 -9.76 -14.11 -7.27
N ALA A 49 -10.16 -12.92 -7.74
CA ALA A 49 -9.78 -12.41 -9.05
C ALA A 49 -8.28 -12.05 -9.13
N LEU A 50 -7.70 -11.45 -8.08
CA LEU A 50 -6.27 -11.15 -7.99
C LEU A 50 -5.44 -12.44 -7.98
N SER A 51 -5.85 -13.46 -7.22
CA SER A 51 -5.19 -14.77 -7.21
C SER A 51 -5.30 -15.55 -8.53
N GLN A 52 -6.18 -15.12 -9.43
CA GLN A 52 -6.41 -15.77 -10.75
C GLN A 52 -5.77 -15.00 -11.91
N ILE A 53 -5.00 -13.94 -11.65
CA ILE A 53 -4.29 -13.20 -12.71
C ILE A 53 -3.33 -14.16 -13.43
N PRO A 54 -3.42 -14.33 -14.76
CA PRO A 54 -2.57 -15.26 -15.49
C PRO A 54 -1.09 -14.93 -15.34
N GLY A 55 -0.30 -15.88 -14.85
CA GLY A 55 1.15 -15.71 -14.62
C GLY A 55 1.50 -14.81 -13.45
N GLY A 56 0.52 -14.41 -12.62
CA GLY A 56 0.72 -13.69 -11.38
C GLY A 56 0.22 -14.48 -10.17
N ALA A 57 0.70 -14.10 -8.99
CA ALA A 57 0.22 -14.63 -7.72
C ALA A 57 0.22 -13.51 -6.66
N VAL A 58 -0.66 -13.67 -5.67
CA VAL A 58 -0.64 -12.86 -4.45
C VAL A 58 0.38 -13.49 -3.51
N PHE A 59 1.44 -12.76 -3.17
CA PHE A 59 2.52 -13.23 -2.30
C PHE A 59 2.43 -12.66 -0.88
N TYR A 60 1.74 -11.53 -0.72
CA TYR A 60 1.51 -10.91 0.57
C TYR A 60 0.09 -10.35 0.63
N GLU A 61 -0.52 -10.44 1.81
CA GLU A 61 -1.82 -9.87 2.11
C GLU A 61 -1.80 -9.37 3.55
N ARG A 62 -2.32 -8.17 3.77
CA ARG A 62 -2.39 -7.57 5.10
C ARG A 62 -3.72 -6.88 5.33
N GLU A 63 -4.28 -7.17 6.48
CA GLU A 63 -5.54 -6.59 6.93
C GLU A 63 -5.33 -5.15 7.44
N PRO A 64 -6.35 -4.28 7.31
CA PRO A 64 -6.32 -2.91 7.80
C PRO A 64 -6.26 -2.79 9.33
N ARG A 65 -6.72 -3.83 10.04
CA ARG A 65 -6.77 -3.82 11.50
C ARG A 65 -5.36 -3.95 12.07
N GLY A 66 -4.93 -2.90 12.77
CA GLY A 66 -3.76 -2.95 13.63
C GLY A 66 -4.09 -3.58 14.99
N GLY A 67 -3.25 -3.31 15.97
CA GLY A 67 -3.46 -3.72 17.36
C GLY A 67 -2.27 -4.47 17.96
N PRO A 68 -2.47 -5.01 19.18
CA PRO A 68 -1.42 -5.72 19.89
C PRO A 68 -1.03 -7.00 19.15
N ARG A 69 0.27 -7.26 19.08
CA ARG A 69 0.87 -8.44 18.45
C ARG A 69 1.74 -9.18 19.45
N TRP A 70 1.69 -10.51 19.35
CA TRP A 70 2.50 -11.44 20.12
C TRP A 70 3.30 -12.27 19.12
N GLY A 71 4.60 -12.40 19.37
CA GLY A 71 5.49 -13.28 18.65
C GLY A 71 5.17 -14.74 18.93
N GLU A 72 5.82 -15.65 18.20
CA GLU A 72 5.53 -17.09 18.27
C GLU A 72 5.75 -17.69 19.68
N THR A 73 6.58 -17.03 20.51
CA THR A 73 6.92 -17.48 21.86
C THR A 73 6.05 -16.87 22.96
N SER A 74 5.23 -15.87 22.64
CA SER A 74 4.49 -15.08 23.64
C SER A 74 3.04 -15.55 23.74
N ASN A 75 2.53 -15.66 24.96
CA ASN A 75 1.16 -16.10 25.22
C ASN A 75 0.21 -14.89 25.28
N PRO A 76 -0.75 -14.72 24.36
CA PRO A 76 -1.67 -13.58 24.38
C PRO A 76 -2.52 -13.44 25.63
N ASP A 77 -2.74 -14.54 26.37
CA ASP A 77 -3.55 -14.56 27.58
C ASP A 77 -2.74 -14.20 28.85
N GLU A 78 -1.41 -14.33 28.81
CA GLU A 78 -0.54 -14.19 29.99
C GLU A 78 0.50 -13.08 29.86
N ASP A 79 0.97 -12.82 28.64
CA ASP A 79 2.04 -11.88 28.34
C ASP A 79 1.49 -10.56 27.76
N PRO A 80 2.12 -9.41 28.06
CA PRO A 80 1.85 -8.18 27.33
C PRO A 80 2.21 -8.35 25.85
N PRO A 81 1.63 -7.55 24.95
CA PRO A 81 2.02 -7.57 23.54
C PRO A 81 3.49 -7.19 23.38
N ASP A 82 4.16 -7.89 22.47
CA ASP A 82 5.56 -7.65 22.12
C ASP A 82 5.70 -6.36 21.31
N TRP A 83 4.73 -6.08 20.45
CA TRP A 83 4.63 -4.82 19.71
C TRP A 83 3.18 -4.46 19.39
N HIS A 84 2.98 -3.21 18.96
CA HIS A 84 1.70 -2.73 18.46
C HIS A 84 1.81 -2.42 16.98
N GLU A 85 0.89 -2.97 16.20
CA GLU A 85 0.79 -2.68 14.78
C GLU A 85 -0.17 -1.53 14.53
N GLU A 86 0.25 -0.58 13.70
CA GLU A 86 -0.57 0.56 13.27
C GLU A 86 -1.81 0.07 12.52
N SER A 87 -2.94 0.73 12.76
CA SER A 87 -4.14 0.52 11.94
C SER A 87 -4.02 1.25 10.60
N ARG A 88 -4.79 0.84 9.60
CA ARG A 88 -4.74 1.42 8.24
C ARG A 88 -6.14 1.66 7.69
N SER A 89 -6.26 2.65 6.83
CA SER A 89 -7.50 2.93 6.10
C SER A 89 -7.63 2.14 4.78
N TYR A 90 -6.79 1.13 4.58
CA TYR A 90 -6.73 0.32 3.37
C TYR A 90 -6.34 -1.13 3.65
N TRP A 91 -6.80 -2.02 2.77
CA TRP A 91 -6.32 -3.40 2.68
C TRP A 91 -5.15 -3.49 1.71
N LEU A 92 -4.11 -4.24 2.04
CA LEU A 92 -2.91 -4.32 1.21
C LEU A 92 -2.71 -5.73 0.64
N PHE A 93 -2.39 -5.80 -0.65
CA PHE A 93 -1.89 -7.00 -1.32
C PHE A 93 -0.55 -6.70 -1.98
N PHE A 94 0.31 -7.70 -2.10
CA PHE A 94 1.41 -7.68 -3.05
C PHE A 94 1.20 -8.75 -4.11
N VAL A 95 1.22 -8.32 -5.37
CA VAL A 95 1.03 -9.19 -6.53
C VAL A 95 2.28 -9.14 -7.39
N SER A 96 2.91 -10.29 -7.61
CA SER A 96 4.10 -10.42 -8.45
C SER A 96 3.88 -11.47 -9.53
N SER A 97 4.68 -11.42 -10.60
CA SER A 97 4.68 -12.46 -11.61
C SER A 97 5.45 -13.68 -11.13
N MET A 98 5.06 -14.85 -11.62
CA MET A 98 5.84 -16.08 -11.44
C MET A 98 7.09 -16.15 -12.36
N ASP A 99 7.35 -15.11 -13.16
CA ASP A 99 8.53 -15.02 -14.01
C ASP A 99 9.81 -14.81 -13.17
N GLU A 100 10.78 -15.72 -13.31
CA GLU A 100 12.05 -15.72 -12.56
C GLU A 100 12.87 -14.45 -12.78
N ARG A 101 12.66 -13.70 -13.88
CA ARG A 101 13.33 -12.41 -14.10
C ARG A 101 12.98 -11.35 -13.06
N LEU A 102 11.83 -11.51 -12.40
CA LEU A 102 11.38 -10.60 -11.34
C LEU A 102 11.77 -11.10 -9.95
N THR A 103 12.65 -12.11 -9.88
CA THR A 103 13.20 -12.64 -8.63
C THR A 103 14.68 -12.30 -8.53
N PHE A 104 15.17 -12.02 -7.33
CA PHE A 104 16.57 -11.72 -7.07
C PHE A 104 17.02 -12.30 -5.73
N ALA A 105 18.30 -12.65 -5.62
CA ALA A 105 18.89 -13.00 -4.33
C ALA A 105 19.26 -11.72 -3.58
N THR A 106 19.04 -11.70 -2.27
CA THR A 106 19.39 -10.59 -1.37
C THR A 106 19.95 -11.13 -0.07
N ASP A 107 20.64 -10.28 0.69
CA ASP A 107 21.20 -10.58 2.00
C ASP A 107 20.82 -9.46 2.98
N THR A 108 20.42 -9.81 4.21
CA THR A 108 20.34 -8.87 5.33
C THR A 108 21.42 -9.18 6.36
N ILE A 109 21.73 -8.21 7.22
CA ILE A 109 22.65 -8.37 8.34
C ILE A 109 21.88 -8.06 9.62
N GLU A 110 21.72 -9.06 10.47
CA GLU A 110 21.02 -8.94 11.75
C GLU A 110 21.91 -9.42 12.89
N PRO A 111 21.80 -8.83 14.09
CA PRO A 111 22.52 -9.32 15.26
C PRO A 111 21.93 -10.65 15.74
N ASP A 112 22.78 -11.64 16.00
CA ASP A 112 22.39 -12.89 16.66
C ASP A 112 22.12 -12.69 18.16
N GLU A 113 21.79 -13.78 18.88
CA GLU A 113 21.51 -13.76 20.33
C GLU A 113 22.70 -13.23 21.17
N GLU A 114 23.93 -13.32 20.64
CA GLU A 114 25.15 -12.82 21.28
C GLU A 114 25.54 -11.40 20.79
N GLY A 115 24.75 -10.82 19.89
CA GLY A 115 24.96 -9.50 19.30
C GLY A 115 26.00 -9.47 18.18
N ALA A 116 26.41 -10.63 17.66
CA ALA A 116 27.29 -10.71 16.50
C ALA A 116 26.49 -10.55 15.20
N GLU A 117 27.02 -9.78 14.26
CA GLU A 117 26.40 -9.61 12.95
C GLU A 117 26.39 -10.94 12.19
N GLN A 118 25.19 -11.46 11.95
CA GLN A 118 24.93 -12.62 11.11
C GLN A 118 24.38 -12.15 9.76
N ARG A 119 24.92 -12.73 8.69
CA ARG A 119 24.33 -12.58 7.36
C ARG A 119 23.22 -13.62 7.19
N ILE A 120 22.04 -13.14 6.80
CA ILE A 120 20.87 -13.97 6.53
C ILE A 120 20.54 -13.83 5.05
N HIS A 121 20.52 -14.96 4.34
CA HIS A 121 20.20 -14.98 2.92
C HIS A 121 18.69 -14.82 2.72
N GLY A 122 18.29 -14.23 1.60
CA GLY A 122 16.89 -14.04 1.25
C GLY A 122 16.64 -14.05 -0.25
N GLU A 123 15.36 -14.12 -0.58
CA GLU A 123 14.85 -14.03 -1.94
C GLU A 123 13.92 -12.82 -2.04
N GLY A 124 14.23 -11.92 -2.97
CA GLY A 124 13.43 -10.76 -3.34
C GLY A 124 12.58 -11.00 -4.58
N ARG A 125 11.42 -10.34 -4.62
CA ARG A 125 10.47 -10.37 -5.73
C ARG A 125 10.00 -8.97 -6.05
N ILE A 126 9.84 -8.70 -7.34
CA ILE A 126 9.41 -7.42 -7.86
C ILE A 126 7.96 -7.55 -8.33
N GLY A 127 7.11 -6.61 -7.95
CA GLY A 127 5.69 -6.69 -8.22
C GLY A 127 4.99 -5.38 -7.88
N TYR A 128 3.69 -5.47 -7.63
CA TYR A 128 2.88 -4.32 -7.28
C TYR A 128 2.27 -4.47 -5.90
N ALA A 129 2.50 -3.47 -5.05
CA ALA A 129 1.69 -3.21 -3.88
C ALA A 129 0.34 -2.64 -4.34
N VAL A 130 -0.75 -3.27 -3.90
CA VAL A 130 -2.12 -2.93 -4.23
C VAL A 130 -2.84 -2.58 -2.93
N GLY A 131 -2.98 -1.28 -2.68
CA GLY A 131 -3.79 -0.78 -1.56
C GLY A 131 -5.23 -0.53 -2.01
N ILE A 132 -6.21 -1.10 -1.32
CA ILE A 132 -7.63 -0.82 -1.58
C ILE A 132 -8.20 -0.04 -0.40
N SER A 133 -8.71 1.15 -0.69
CA SER A 133 -9.23 2.04 0.35
C SER A 133 -10.51 1.46 0.97
N LEU A 134 -10.61 1.54 2.29
CA LEU A 134 -11.84 1.27 3.02
C LEU A 134 -12.80 2.46 3.01
N VAL A 135 -12.28 3.65 2.70
CA VAL A 135 -12.99 4.93 2.79
C VAL A 135 -13.82 5.19 1.54
N ALA A 136 -13.30 4.84 0.37
CA ALA A 136 -13.91 5.09 -0.93
C ALA A 136 -13.54 3.97 -1.92
N PRO A 137 -14.28 3.80 -3.03
CA PRO A 137 -14.02 2.75 -4.02
C PRO A 137 -12.80 3.08 -4.91
N PHE A 138 -11.66 3.34 -4.27
CA PHE A 138 -10.39 3.61 -4.91
C PHE A 138 -9.33 2.60 -4.51
N ALA A 139 -8.36 2.44 -5.40
CA ALA A 139 -7.16 1.66 -5.17
C ALA A 139 -5.93 2.44 -5.61
N VAL A 140 -4.79 2.05 -5.04
CA VAL A 140 -3.45 2.48 -5.44
C VAL A 140 -2.68 1.24 -5.88
N VAL A 141 -1.92 1.37 -6.96
CA VAL A 141 -1.09 0.31 -7.52
C VAL A 141 0.31 0.85 -7.74
N THR A 142 1.20 0.54 -6.81
CA THR A 142 2.58 1.06 -6.76
C THR A 142 3.56 -0.08 -6.98
N LEU A 143 4.57 0.11 -7.82
CA LEU A 143 5.62 -0.90 -7.99
C LEU A 143 6.42 -0.99 -6.68
N HIS A 144 6.68 -2.22 -6.23
CA HIS A 144 7.35 -2.50 -4.96
C HIS A 144 8.20 -3.77 -5.09
N GLN A 145 9.11 -3.98 -4.14
CA GLN A 145 9.78 -5.27 -3.95
C GLN A 145 9.44 -5.86 -2.58
N VAL A 146 9.31 -7.18 -2.51
CA VAL A 146 9.15 -7.90 -1.25
C VAL A 146 10.27 -8.92 -1.16
N GLU A 147 10.95 -8.94 -0.03
CA GLU A 147 12.04 -9.83 0.31
C GLU A 147 11.58 -10.76 1.42
N VAL A 148 12.01 -12.02 1.36
CA VAL A 148 11.79 -13.00 2.42
C VAL A 148 13.14 -13.62 2.75
N PHE A 149 13.55 -13.52 4.01
CA PHE A 149 14.82 -14.06 4.50
C PHE A 149 14.65 -15.47 5.08
N GLU A 150 15.76 -16.19 5.23
CA GLU A 150 15.78 -17.58 5.74
C GLU A 150 15.23 -17.74 7.15
N ASP A 151 15.25 -16.68 7.96
CA ASP A 151 14.62 -16.62 9.29
C ASP A 151 13.09 -16.42 9.22
N GLY A 152 12.54 -16.27 8.01
CA GLY A 152 11.12 -16.04 7.77
C GLY A 152 10.70 -14.58 7.85
N SER A 153 11.61 -13.64 8.14
CA SER A 153 11.29 -12.22 8.18
C SER A 153 11.00 -11.69 6.76
N PRO A 154 9.81 -11.09 6.52
CA PRO A 154 9.52 -10.45 5.24
C PRO A 154 9.81 -8.95 5.31
N SER A 155 10.30 -8.36 4.21
CA SER A 155 10.16 -6.93 4.00
C SER A 155 8.70 -6.62 3.69
N GLU A 156 8.03 -5.81 4.50
CA GLU A 156 6.62 -5.50 4.28
C GLU A 156 6.44 -4.54 3.10
N PRO A 157 5.56 -4.85 2.13
CA PRO A 157 5.21 -3.90 1.07
C PRO A 157 4.43 -2.71 1.65
N ASP A 158 4.43 -1.59 0.92
CA ASP A 158 3.60 -0.43 1.25
C ASP A 158 2.98 0.23 0.01
N VAL A 159 1.93 1.03 0.24
CA VAL A 159 1.30 1.88 -0.78
C VAL A 159 2.17 3.07 -1.17
N GLU A 160 3.10 3.46 -0.29
CA GLU A 160 4.12 4.44 -0.58
C GLU A 160 5.29 3.81 -1.35
N PRO A 161 5.76 4.44 -2.44
CA PRO A 161 6.89 3.94 -3.19
C PRO A 161 8.16 4.01 -2.35
N HIS A 162 8.85 2.88 -2.21
CA HIS A 162 10.09 2.76 -1.43
C HIS A 162 11.37 3.03 -2.24
N LEU A 163 11.26 3.42 -3.52
CA LEU A 163 12.41 3.65 -4.38
C LEU A 163 12.83 5.13 -4.35
N PHE A 164 13.84 5.41 -3.54
CA PHE A 164 14.54 6.68 -3.52
C PHE A 164 15.96 6.52 -4.06
N SER A 165 16.41 7.49 -4.85
CA SER A 165 17.82 7.63 -5.21
C SER A 165 18.67 7.84 -3.95
N LEU A 166 19.99 7.62 -4.06
CA LEU A 166 20.94 7.95 -2.98
C LEU A 166 20.87 9.44 -2.56
N ASP A 167 20.38 10.31 -3.43
CA ASP A 167 20.18 11.75 -3.17
C ASP A 167 18.80 12.06 -2.54
N GLY A 168 18.02 11.04 -2.15
CA GLY A 168 16.72 11.18 -1.49
C GLY A 168 15.55 11.57 -2.42
N ARG A 169 15.76 11.59 -3.74
CA ARG A 169 14.67 11.80 -4.72
C ARG A 169 13.90 10.52 -4.97
N LYS A 170 12.57 10.60 -5.03
CA LYS A 170 11.71 9.52 -5.52
C LYS A 170 12.11 9.18 -6.96
N LEU A 171 12.52 7.93 -7.18
CA LEU A 171 12.87 7.42 -8.50
C LEU A 171 11.61 6.99 -9.23
N ASP A 172 11.61 7.07 -10.57
CA ASP A 172 10.64 6.31 -11.35
C ASP A 172 10.93 4.83 -11.06
N PRO A 173 9.97 4.08 -10.50
CA PRO A 173 10.24 2.75 -10.02
C PRO A 173 10.55 1.75 -11.15
N GLU A 174 10.22 2.07 -12.42
CA GLU A 174 10.66 1.30 -13.60
C GLU A 174 12.07 1.70 -14.11
N GLU A 175 12.61 2.84 -13.68
CA GLU A 175 13.89 3.39 -14.18
C GLU A 175 15.07 2.45 -13.94
N PRO A 176 15.24 1.81 -12.76
CA PRO A 176 16.31 0.83 -12.56
C PRO A 176 16.26 -0.34 -13.55
N TYR A 177 15.07 -0.80 -13.93
CA TYR A 177 14.91 -1.91 -14.88
C TYR A 177 15.21 -1.50 -16.32
N ARG A 178 14.84 -0.27 -16.69
CA ARG A 178 15.18 0.29 -18.00
C ARG A 178 16.68 0.51 -18.13
N GLU A 179 17.34 0.98 -17.07
CA GLU A 179 18.80 1.17 -17.04
C GLU A 179 19.57 -0.16 -17.16
N LEU A 180 19.02 -1.24 -16.61
CA LEU A 180 19.57 -2.60 -16.75
C LEU A 180 19.30 -3.23 -18.13
N GLY A 181 18.49 -2.59 -18.99
CA GLY A 181 18.20 -3.06 -20.35
C GLY A 181 17.26 -4.27 -20.43
N ASP A 182 16.53 -4.60 -19.35
CA ASP A 182 15.58 -5.72 -19.33
C ASP A 182 14.18 -5.30 -19.80
N GLU A 183 14.06 -5.00 -21.09
CA GLU A 183 12.79 -4.66 -21.74
C GLU A 183 11.73 -5.79 -21.62
N ALA A 184 12.18 -7.04 -21.50
CA ALA A 184 11.29 -8.18 -21.31
C ALA A 184 10.67 -8.16 -19.91
N GLY A 185 11.47 -7.93 -18.86
CA GLY A 185 10.99 -7.76 -17.49
C GLY A 185 10.03 -6.58 -17.35
N VAL A 186 10.36 -5.42 -17.95
CA VAL A 186 9.47 -4.25 -17.98
C VAL A 186 8.14 -4.56 -18.67
N THR A 187 8.16 -5.34 -19.76
CA THR A 187 6.93 -5.77 -20.45
C THR A 187 6.08 -6.68 -19.57
N VAL A 188 6.69 -7.60 -18.81
CA VAL A 188 5.99 -8.46 -17.84
C VAL A 188 5.33 -7.63 -16.75
N LEU A 189 6.05 -6.66 -16.16
CA LEU A 189 5.51 -5.75 -15.14
C LEU A 189 4.34 -4.93 -15.66
N ARG A 190 4.46 -4.31 -16.84
CA ARG A 190 3.37 -3.53 -17.45
C ARG A 190 2.12 -4.37 -17.71
N ARG A 191 2.29 -5.61 -18.18
CA ARG A 191 1.18 -6.53 -18.39
C ARG A 191 0.52 -6.89 -17.07
N LEU A 192 1.31 -7.20 -16.03
CA LEU A 192 0.81 -7.50 -14.70
C LEU A 192 0.00 -6.33 -14.14
N ARG A 193 0.53 -5.10 -14.22
CA ARG A 193 -0.18 -3.89 -13.79
C ARG A 193 -1.51 -3.72 -14.51
N ALA A 194 -1.53 -3.92 -15.83
CA ALA A 194 -2.76 -3.80 -16.62
C ALA A 194 -3.83 -4.80 -16.17
N GLU A 195 -3.45 -6.05 -15.87
CA GLU A 195 -4.37 -7.06 -15.35
C GLU A 195 -4.88 -6.72 -13.94
N ILE A 196 -4.00 -6.23 -13.05
CA ILE A 196 -4.40 -5.75 -11.72
C ILE A 196 -5.42 -4.62 -11.83
N VAL A 197 -5.14 -3.60 -12.65
CA VAL A 197 -6.04 -2.46 -12.88
C VAL A 197 -7.39 -2.92 -13.45
N ARG A 198 -7.37 -3.87 -14.40
CA ARG A 198 -8.59 -4.47 -14.96
C ARG A 198 -9.42 -5.16 -13.88
N VAL A 199 -8.79 -6.03 -13.07
CA VAL A 199 -9.46 -6.75 -11.98
C VAL A 199 -10.06 -5.79 -10.96
N LEU A 200 -9.32 -4.75 -10.56
CA LEU A 200 -9.81 -3.71 -9.64
C LEU A 200 -11.04 -3.00 -10.22
N GLY A 201 -10.98 -2.61 -11.49
CA GLY A 201 -12.10 -1.97 -12.19
C GLY A 201 -13.35 -2.85 -12.27
N GLU A 202 -13.19 -4.13 -12.63
CA GLU A 202 -14.28 -5.13 -12.61
C GLU A 202 -14.85 -5.35 -11.21
N CYS A 203 -14.00 -5.19 -10.19
CA CYS A 203 -14.40 -5.28 -8.79
C CYS A 203 -15.06 -4.00 -8.24
N GLY A 204 -15.04 -2.89 -9.00
CA GLY A 204 -15.63 -1.62 -8.63
C GLY A 204 -14.68 -0.68 -7.87
N ALA A 205 -13.37 -0.93 -7.88
CA ALA A 205 -12.35 -0.06 -7.31
C ALA A 205 -11.58 0.64 -8.45
N ALA A 206 -11.64 1.97 -8.51
CA ALA A 206 -10.90 2.75 -9.50
C ALA A 206 -9.45 2.98 -9.05
N VAL A 207 -8.48 2.76 -9.93
CA VAL A 207 -7.08 3.04 -9.62
C VAL A 207 -6.81 4.54 -9.78
N ILE A 208 -6.33 5.19 -8.72
CA ILE A 208 -5.93 6.60 -8.79
C ILE A 208 -4.61 6.69 -9.57
N PRO A 209 -4.51 7.55 -10.61
CA PRO A 209 -3.26 7.77 -11.33
C PRO A 209 -2.17 8.30 -10.41
N GLU A 210 -0.90 7.93 -10.67
CA GLU A 210 0.21 8.31 -9.80
C GLU A 210 0.41 9.82 -9.74
N GLU A 211 0.18 10.52 -10.86
CA GLU A 211 0.24 11.98 -10.97
C GLU A 211 -0.83 12.72 -10.13
N ASP A 212 -1.84 12.00 -9.65
CA ASP A 212 -2.93 12.55 -8.85
C ASP A 212 -2.77 12.22 -7.36
N LEU A 213 -2.06 11.15 -7.00
CA LEU A 213 -1.87 10.71 -5.61
C LEU A 213 -1.18 11.79 -4.75
N ASP A 214 -0.15 12.44 -5.29
CA ASP A 214 0.67 13.42 -4.57
C ASP A 214 0.10 14.85 -4.65
N ARG A 215 -1.09 15.03 -5.25
CA ARG A 215 -1.70 16.36 -5.36
C ARG A 215 -2.20 16.84 -3.99
N PRO A 216 -1.91 18.10 -3.61
CA PRO A 216 -2.29 18.63 -2.31
C PRO A 216 -3.79 18.93 -2.21
N VAL A 217 -4.39 18.51 -1.10
CA VAL A 217 -5.80 18.69 -0.72
C VAL A 217 -5.87 19.69 0.43
N ARG A 218 -5.66 20.97 0.10
CA ARG A 218 -5.39 22.05 1.09
C ARG A 218 -6.51 22.33 2.11
N TRP A 219 -7.70 21.78 1.91
CA TRP A 219 -8.82 21.96 2.84
C TRP A 219 -8.99 20.80 3.82
N LEU A 220 -8.23 19.71 3.66
CA LEU A 220 -8.21 18.61 4.62
C LEU A 220 -7.26 18.90 5.78
N ARG A 221 -7.56 18.27 6.92
CA ARG A 221 -6.73 18.18 8.13
C ARG A 221 -6.80 16.75 8.65
N ALA A 222 -5.79 16.34 9.42
CA ALA A 222 -5.79 15.07 10.12
C ALA A 222 -6.40 15.23 11.52
N SER A 223 -7.10 14.20 12.00
CA SER A 223 -7.39 14.04 13.43
C SER A 223 -6.11 13.68 14.20
N GLU A 224 -6.19 13.63 15.53
CA GLU A 224 -5.05 13.29 16.38
C GLU A 224 -4.65 11.80 16.26
N ASP A 225 -5.58 10.95 15.82
CA ASP A 225 -5.42 9.51 15.70
C ASP A 225 -4.95 9.05 14.31
N VAL A 226 -4.64 10.00 13.42
CA VAL A 226 -4.24 9.75 12.03
C VAL A 226 -2.81 10.21 11.79
N VAL A 227 -2.00 9.29 11.26
CA VAL A 227 -0.63 9.55 10.81
C VAL A 227 -0.67 9.84 9.31
N VAL A 228 -0.53 11.13 8.94
CA VAL A 228 -0.42 11.59 7.54
C VAL A 228 0.66 12.66 7.41
N GLY A 229 1.52 12.49 6.40
CA GLY A 229 2.58 13.43 6.04
C GLY A 229 3.65 13.68 7.11
N LEU A 230 4.72 14.37 6.71
CA LEU A 230 5.69 14.97 7.64
C LEU A 230 5.14 16.30 8.18
N THR A 231 5.45 16.65 9.44
CA THR A 231 4.96 17.87 10.09
C THR A 231 5.16 19.11 9.21
N GLY A 232 4.06 19.70 8.74
CA GLY A 232 4.05 20.94 7.95
C GLY A 232 3.85 20.75 6.44
N GLU A 233 3.80 19.52 5.94
CA GLU A 233 3.44 19.23 4.55
C GLU A 233 1.91 19.23 4.34
N PRO A 234 1.42 19.62 3.14
CA PRO A 234 0.00 19.57 2.84
C PRO A 234 -0.46 18.11 2.66
N ILE A 235 -1.60 17.77 3.27
CA ILE A 235 -2.30 16.50 3.03
C ILE A 235 -2.53 16.31 1.53
N THR A 236 -2.22 15.13 1.03
CA THR A 236 -2.33 14.73 -0.38
C THR A 236 -3.59 13.89 -0.64
N VAL A 237 -3.84 13.53 -1.91
CA VAL A 237 -4.90 12.56 -2.26
C VAL A 237 -4.60 11.20 -1.67
N ARG A 238 -3.32 10.79 -1.63
CA ARG A 238 -2.92 9.53 -0.98
C ARG A 238 -3.33 9.56 0.49
N ASP A 239 -2.95 10.59 1.22
CA ASP A 239 -3.28 10.76 2.64
C ASP A 239 -4.79 10.74 2.90
N ALA A 240 -5.61 11.21 1.94
CA ALA A 240 -7.06 11.23 2.09
C ALA A 240 -7.73 9.83 2.04
N PHE A 241 -7.06 8.83 1.44
CA PHE A 241 -7.64 7.51 1.18
C PHE A 241 -6.81 6.33 1.68
N PHE A 242 -5.50 6.52 1.86
CA PHE A 242 -4.52 5.50 2.21
C PHE A 242 -3.57 6.05 3.28
N PHE A 243 -3.99 5.94 4.53
CA PHE A 243 -3.27 6.49 5.69
C PHE A 243 -3.24 5.46 6.81
N ARG A 244 -2.38 5.72 7.79
CA ARG A 244 -2.22 4.89 8.99
C ARG A 244 -2.79 5.62 10.21
N GLY A 245 -3.18 4.84 11.21
CA GLY A 245 -3.65 5.33 12.50
C GLY A 245 -2.70 4.92 13.62
N VAL A 246 -2.75 5.69 14.70
CA VAL A 246 -1.96 5.47 15.93
C VAL A 246 -2.58 4.38 16.79
#